data_AF-A0A0D8XHN9-F1
#
_entry.id   AF-A0A0D8XHN9-F1
#
_cell.length_a   1.000
_cell.length_b   1.000
_cell.length_c   1.000
_cell.angle_alpha   90.00
_cell.angle_beta   90.00
_cell.angle_gamma   90.00
#
_symmetry.space_group_name_H-M   'P 1'
#
loop_
_entity.id
_entity.type
_entity.pdbx_description
1 polymer ?
#
loop_
_entity_poly.entity_id
_entity_poly.type
_entity_poly.pdbx_seq_one_letter_code
_entity_poly.pdbx_strand_id
1 'polypeptide(L)'
;MSRSIGQFAGDIQVNDALWSGVYRERLYLPRPEIFAEPVPITNQSYAIMNKMAARRKIRLQKTEARGRMFVTTVSYPVIVNRTFMGVAAVNTPLTELNQQAHPSNIGGRSYFFMLDQNGFIMFHPQLRPIDPKTRSHKQNYNNMDLLELEVAQTQQIRLSQDKEEISDLYCDQGTTFAECIGHIRDFV
;
A
#
# COMPACT_ATOMS: atom_id res chain seq x y z
N MET A 1 -5.26 10.83 7.26
CA MET A 1 -6.64 11.20 6.89
C MET A 1 -7.27 9.96 6.28
N SER A 2 -8.16 9.30 7.02
CA SER A 2 -8.96 8.19 6.51
C SER A 2 -9.87 8.71 5.41
N ARG A 3 -10.03 7.94 4.33
CA ARG A 3 -10.87 8.31 3.19
C ARG A 3 -12.34 8.33 3.64
N SER A 4 -13.14 9.25 3.08
CA SER A 4 -14.59 9.12 3.14
C SER A 4 -14.99 7.87 2.39
N ILE A 5 -15.88 7.08 2.98
CA ILE A 5 -16.44 5.90 2.31
C ILE A 5 -17.17 6.43 1.06
N GLY A 6 -16.81 5.92 -0.12
CA GLY A 6 -17.28 6.42 -1.43
C GLY A 6 -18.77 6.18 -1.66
N GLN A 7 -19.23 6.38 -2.90
CA GLN A 7 -20.62 6.18 -3.32
C GLN A 7 -21.20 4.80 -2.94
N PHE A 8 -20.33 3.79 -2.81
CA PHE A 8 -20.66 2.41 -2.41
C PHE A 8 -20.60 2.17 -0.90
N ALA A 9 -20.65 3.23 -0.08
CA ALA A 9 -20.72 3.10 1.38
C ALA A 9 -21.91 2.28 1.87
N GLY A 10 -23.00 2.28 1.09
CA GLY A 10 -24.23 1.55 1.40
C GLY A 10 -24.11 0.03 1.27
N ASP A 11 -23.13 -0.46 0.51
CA ASP A 11 -22.95 -1.91 0.24
C ASP A 11 -22.09 -2.59 1.31
N ILE A 12 -21.46 -1.82 2.20
CA ILE A 12 -20.62 -2.31 3.28
C ILE A 12 -21.52 -2.88 4.37
N GLN A 13 -21.52 -4.20 4.53
CA GLN A 13 -22.21 -4.81 5.65
C GLN A 13 -21.41 -4.66 6.94
N VAL A 14 -22.13 -4.68 8.06
CA VAL A 14 -21.56 -4.57 9.41
C VAL A 14 -20.52 -5.66 9.71
N ASN A 15 -20.54 -6.77 8.96
CA ASN A 15 -19.64 -7.90 9.14
C ASN A 15 -18.47 -7.91 8.14
N ASP A 16 -18.30 -6.87 7.32
CA ASP A 16 -17.27 -6.84 6.29
C ASP A 16 -15.97 -6.22 6.81
N ALA A 17 -14.85 -6.71 6.27
CA ALA A 17 -13.54 -6.13 6.54
C ALA A 17 -13.33 -4.85 5.73
N LEU A 18 -12.95 -3.77 6.42
CA LEU A 18 -12.72 -2.46 5.86
C LEU A 18 -11.24 -2.23 5.60
N TRP A 19 -10.88 -1.91 4.36
CA TRP A 19 -9.52 -1.56 3.97
C TRP A 19 -9.30 -0.05 4.07
N SER A 20 -8.21 0.36 4.72
CA SER A 20 -7.76 1.74 4.68
C SER A 20 -6.91 2.00 3.43
N GLY A 21 -6.88 3.26 3.01
CA GLY A 21 -5.89 3.72 2.04
C GLY A 21 -4.45 3.46 2.50
N VAL A 22 -3.50 3.68 1.58
CA VAL A 22 -2.08 3.44 1.79
C VAL A 22 -1.45 4.60 2.55
N TYR A 23 -0.71 4.32 3.60
CA TYR A 23 0.02 5.35 4.32
C TYR A 23 1.36 4.84 4.83
N ARG A 24 2.22 5.78 5.23
CA ARG A 24 3.55 5.45 5.73
C ARG A 24 3.49 5.17 7.22
N GLU A 25 3.90 3.97 7.63
CA GLU A 25 3.89 3.57 9.03
C GLU A 25 5.23 2.95 9.46
N ARG A 26 5.49 3.02 10.78
CA ARG A 26 6.62 2.35 11.42
C ARG A 26 6.19 0.99 11.98
N LEU A 27 6.30 -0.08 11.19
CA LEU A 27 5.93 -1.43 11.65
C LEU A 27 6.93 -2.04 12.63
N TYR A 28 8.19 -1.60 12.56
CA TYR A 28 9.24 -2.01 13.50
C TYR A 28 9.70 -0.82 14.32
N LEU A 29 9.25 -0.73 15.57
CA LEU A 29 10.04 -0.11 16.61
C LEU A 29 11.11 -1.13 16.96
N PRO A 30 12.40 -0.91 16.66
CA PRO A 30 13.42 -1.74 17.28
C PRO A 30 13.18 -1.62 18.78
N ARG A 31 12.96 -2.76 19.46
CA ARG A 31 13.01 -2.80 20.93
C ARG A 31 14.28 -2.02 21.29
N PRO A 32 14.22 -0.99 22.16
CA PRO A 32 15.45 -0.33 22.58
C PRO A 32 16.34 -1.45 23.09
N GLU A 33 17.46 -1.71 22.40
CA GLU A 33 18.47 -2.60 22.94
C GLU A 33 18.84 -1.94 24.27
N ILE A 34 18.40 -2.52 25.39
CA ILE A 34 18.79 -2.05 26.71
C ILE A 34 20.30 -2.15 26.70
N PHE A 35 20.94 -0.99 26.63
CA PHE A 35 22.38 -0.90 26.51
C PHE A 35 22.93 -1.49 27.80
N ALA A 36 23.51 -2.69 27.74
CA ALA A 36 24.43 -3.12 28.78
C ALA A 36 25.47 -2.00 28.93
N GLU A 37 25.69 -1.55 30.16
CA GLU A 37 26.66 -0.49 30.44
C GLU A 37 27.98 -0.81 29.74
N PRO A 38 28.64 0.20 29.14
CA PRO A 38 29.88 -0.03 28.42
C PRO A 38 30.88 -0.68 29.38
N VAL A 39 31.21 -1.94 29.12
CA VAL A 39 32.28 -2.64 29.85
C VAL A 39 33.55 -1.80 29.66
N PRO A 40 34.23 -1.36 30.74
CA PRO A 40 35.44 -0.57 30.61
C PRO A 40 36.54 -1.46 30.03
N ILE A 41 36.81 -1.33 28.73
CA ILE A 41 37.87 -2.09 28.06
C ILE A 41 39.11 -1.19 27.94
N THR A 42 40.14 -1.61 28.65
CA THR A 42 41.50 -1.08 28.60
C THR A 42 42.11 -1.29 27.21
N ASN A 43 42.69 -0.22 26.66
CA ASN A 43 43.73 -0.21 25.62
C ASN A 43 43.38 -0.77 24.23
N GLN A 44 42.14 -0.67 23.76
CA GLN A 44 41.83 -0.92 22.34
C GLN A 44 41.88 0.38 21.52
N SER A 45 42.55 0.31 20.36
CA SER A 45 42.82 1.46 19.50
C SER A 45 41.55 2.11 18.96
N TYR A 46 41.49 3.45 18.98
CA TYR A 46 40.39 4.29 18.49
C TYR A 46 39.83 3.86 17.12
N ALA A 47 40.68 3.31 16.25
CA ALA A 47 40.30 2.81 14.93
C ALA A 47 39.27 1.65 14.98
N ILE A 48 39.40 0.75 15.96
CA ILE A 48 38.46 -0.37 16.14
C ILE A 48 37.11 0.17 16.63
N MET A 49 37.11 1.13 17.56
CA MET A 49 35.89 1.78 18.04
C MET A 49 35.15 2.53 16.91
N ASN A 50 35.86 3.29 16.09
CA ASN A 50 35.28 3.99 14.95
C ASN A 50 34.68 3.02 13.92
N LYS A 51 35.34 1.89 13.67
CA LYS A 51 34.83 0.84 12.78
C LYS A 51 33.58 0.15 13.35
N MET A 52 33.55 -0.11 14.66
CA MET A 52 32.37 -0.65 15.35
C MET A 52 31.19 0.33 15.35
N ALA A 53 31.45 1.62 15.64
CA ALA A 53 30.44 2.68 15.62
C ALA A 53 29.85 2.89 14.21
N ALA A 54 30.69 2.90 13.16
CA ALA A 54 30.23 3.00 11.77
C ALA A 54 29.36 1.80 11.36
N ARG A 55 29.78 0.57 11.68
CA ARG A 55 28.98 -0.64 11.44
C ARG A 55 27.65 -0.59 12.17
N ARG A 56 27.64 -0.09 13.41
CA ARG A 56 26.43 0.09 14.23
C ARG A 56 25.48 1.12 13.61
N LYS A 57 25.99 2.26 13.15
CA LYS A 57 25.21 3.31 12.48
C LYS A 57 24.55 2.79 11.20
N ILE A 58 25.28 2.02 10.39
CA ILE A 58 24.75 1.38 9.18
C ILE A 58 23.63 0.37 9.53
N ARG A 59 23.84 -0.45 10.58
CA ARG A 59 22.82 -1.41 11.05
C ARG A 59 21.54 -0.70 11.51
N LEU A 60 21.68 0.36 12.30
CA LEU A 60 20.57 1.18 12.79
C LEU A 60 19.80 1.86 11.65
N GLN A 61 20.51 2.45 10.66
CA GLN A 61 19.87 3.02 9.48
C GLN A 61 19.12 1.98 8.65
N LYS A 62 19.68 0.79 8.48
CA LYS A 62 19.03 -0.30 7.74
C LYS A 62 17.78 -0.82 8.47
N THR A 63 17.82 -0.89 9.80
CA THR A 63 16.64 -1.24 10.61
C THR A 63 15.59 -0.13 10.64
N GLU A 64 15.98 1.14 10.66
CA GLU A 64 15.04 2.27 10.62
C GLU A 64 14.38 2.42 9.24
N ALA A 65 15.13 2.14 8.16
CA ALA A 65 14.59 2.06 6.81
C ALA A 65 13.59 0.91 6.64
N ARG A 66 13.83 -0.25 7.28
CA ARG A 66 12.83 -1.32 7.41
C ARG A 66 11.66 -0.92 8.31
N GLY A 67 11.88 0.00 9.24
CA GLY A 67 10.84 0.55 10.10
C GLY A 67 9.78 1.27 9.26
N ARG A 68 10.20 2.21 8.40
CA ARG A 68 9.29 3.10 7.66
C ARG A 68 8.86 2.51 6.31
N MET A 69 7.75 1.80 6.28
CA MET A 69 7.20 1.18 5.07
C MET A 69 5.82 1.74 4.72
N PHE A 70 5.38 1.54 3.48
CA PHE A 70 3.99 1.80 3.08
C PHE A 70 3.13 0.62 3.47
N VAL A 71 2.01 0.91 4.10
CA VAL A 71 1.13 -0.04 4.75
C VAL A 71 -0.31 0.30 4.40
N THR A 72 -1.13 -0.72 4.27
CA THR A 72 -2.59 -0.61 4.26
C THR A 72 -3.11 -1.38 5.46
N THR A 73 -4.20 -0.91 6.08
CA THR A 73 -4.79 -1.61 7.22
C THR A 73 -6.08 -2.26 6.83
N VAL A 74 -6.24 -3.49 7.30
CA VAL A 74 -7.51 -4.19 7.27
C VAL A 74 -8.10 -4.08 8.66
N SER A 75 -9.31 -3.55 8.73
CA SER A 75 -10.01 -3.32 9.98
C SER A 75 -11.34 -4.07 10.02
N TYR A 76 -11.71 -4.53 11.19
CA TYR A 76 -12.89 -5.35 11.43
C TYR A 76 -13.61 -4.87 12.70
N PRO A 77 -14.90 -4.52 12.63
CA PRO A 77 -15.65 -4.11 13.81
C PRO A 77 -15.91 -5.32 14.72
N VAL A 78 -15.64 -5.16 16.02
CA VAL A 78 -15.88 -6.19 17.03
C VAL A 78 -17.22 -5.91 17.70
N ILE A 79 -18.19 -6.77 17.46
CA ILE A 79 -19.55 -6.65 18.01
C ILE A 79 -19.84 -7.88 18.86
N VAL A 80 -20.21 -7.68 20.11
CA VAL A 80 -20.57 -8.74 21.05
C VAL A 80 -21.99 -8.47 21.52
N ASN A 81 -22.91 -9.43 21.41
CA ASN A 81 -24.31 -9.26 21.84
C ASN A 81 -25.00 -7.99 21.28
N ARG A 82 -24.77 -7.67 19.99
CA ARG A 82 -25.27 -6.45 19.31
C ARG A 82 -24.74 -5.13 19.88
N THR A 83 -23.73 -5.16 20.76
CA THR A 83 -23.03 -3.95 21.21
C THR A 83 -21.68 -3.83 20.52
N PHE A 84 -21.39 -2.63 20.01
CA PHE A 84 -20.09 -2.31 19.43
C PHE A 84 -19.04 -2.20 20.52
N MET A 85 -18.01 -3.05 20.47
CA MET A 85 -16.94 -3.10 21.46
C MET A 85 -15.66 -2.39 20.99
N GLY A 86 -15.47 -2.27 19.68
CA GLY A 86 -14.30 -1.60 19.10
C GLY A 86 -14.00 -2.08 17.69
N VAL A 87 -12.76 -1.83 17.26
CA VAL A 87 -12.26 -2.23 15.93
C VAL A 87 -10.95 -2.96 16.10
N ALA A 88 -10.87 -4.18 15.57
CA ALA A 88 -9.60 -4.90 15.41
C ALA A 88 -8.99 -4.47 14.08
N ALA A 89 -7.69 -4.15 14.04
CA ALA A 89 -7.02 -3.77 12.81
C ALA A 89 -5.65 -4.43 12.69
N VAL A 90 -5.29 -4.81 11.47
CA VAL A 90 -3.99 -5.40 11.14
C VAL A 90 -3.36 -4.60 10.01
N ASN A 91 -2.08 -4.31 10.19
CA ASN A 91 -1.28 -3.52 9.28
C ASN A 91 -0.52 -4.43 8.31
N THR A 92 -0.84 -4.36 7.01
CA THR A 92 -0.21 -5.17 5.98
C THR A 92 0.72 -4.30 5.11
N PRO A 93 2.03 -4.59 5.03
CA PRO A 93 2.94 -3.83 4.19
C PRO A 93 2.67 -4.09 2.71
N LEU A 94 2.72 -3.03 1.90
CA LEU A 94 2.47 -3.13 0.44
C LEU A 94 3.47 -4.04 -0.27
N THR A 95 4.67 -4.23 0.30
CA THR A 95 5.68 -5.12 -0.27
C THR A 95 5.23 -6.57 -0.26
N GLU A 96 4.52 -7.01 0.79
CA GLU A 96 4.00 -8.38 0.89
C GLU A 96 2.81 -8.56 -0.06
N LEU A 97 1.91 -7.57 -0.11
CA LEU A 97 0.79 -7.59 -1.06
C LEU A 97 1.28 -7.64 -2.52
N ASN A 98 2.28 -6.84 -2.87
CA ASN A 98 2.84 -6.85 -4.22
C ASN A 98 3.55 -8.17 -4.55
N GLN A 99 4.20 -8.81 -3.57
CA GLN A 99 4.80 -10.13 -3.74
C GLN A 99 3.74 -11.20 -3.97
N GLN A 100 2.62 -11.14 -3.26
CA GLN A 100 1.50 -12.07 -3.46
C GLN A 100 0.74 -11.82 -4.76
N ALA A 101 0.59 -10.56 -5.16
CA ALA A 101 -0.14 -10.17 -6.36
C ALA A 101 0.63 -10.44 -7.66
N HIS A 102 1.93 -10.74 -7.60
CA HIS A 102 2.72 -11.12 -8.77
C HIS A 102 2.60 -12.63 -9.05
N PRO A 103 1.77 -13.09 -10.02
CA PRO A 103 1.90 -14.44 -10.54
C PRO A 103 3.25 -14.61 -11.22
N SER A 104 3.81 -15.82 -11.13
CA SER A 104 5.03 -16.18 -11.84
C SER A 104 4.78 -16.24 -13.35
N ASN A 105 5.64 -15.58 -14.14
CA ASN A 105 5.69 -15.57 -15.62
C ASN A 105 4.68 -14.68 -16.34
N ILE A 106 5.02 -13.39 -16.48
CA ILE A 106 4.39 -12.50 -17.46
C ILE A 106 5.47 -11.94 -18.37
N GLY A 107 5.08 -11.51 -19.57
CA GLY A 107 6.01 -10.98 -20.57
C GLY A 107 6.77 -9.75 -20.09
N GLY A 108 7.87 -9.41 -20.79
CA GLY A 108 8.74 -8.30 -20.38
C GLY A 108 8.12 -6.89 -20.45
N ARG A 109 6.91 -6.74 -20.99
CA ARG A 109 6.18 -5.45 -21.11
C ARG A 109 4.95 -5.33 -20.20
N SER A 110 4.60 -6.40 -19.50
CA SER A 110 3.45 -6.42 -18.60
C SER A 110 3.87 -6.11 -17.18
N TYR A 111 2.94 -5.53 -16.42
CA TYR A 111 3.08 -5.27 -15.00
C TYR A 111 1.73 -5.47 -14.32
N PHE A 112 1.74 -5.46 -13.00
CA PHE A 112 0.53 -5.47 -12.20
C PHE A 112 0.34 -4.16 -11.48
N PHE A 113 -0.92 -3.88 -11.24
CA PHE A 113 -1.37 -2.84 -10.37
C PHE A 113 -2.59 -3.37 -9.62
N MET A 114 -2.90 -2.72 -8.51
CA MET A 114 -4.09 -3.04 -7.72
C MET A 114 -4.88 -1.77 -7.52
N LEU A 115 -6.19 -1.91 -7.66
CA LEU A 115 -7.16 -0.86 -7.45
C LEU A 115 -7.99 -1.17 -6.21
N ASP A 116 -8.43 -0.12 -5.55
CA ASP A 116 -9.46 -0.17 -4.54
C ASP A 116 -10.84 -0.34 -5.19
N GLN A 117 -11.86 -0.68 -4.41
CA GLN A 117 -13.24 -0.78 -4.87
C GLN A 117 -13.76 0.53 -5.47
N ASN A 118 -13.20 1.65 -5.02
CA ASN A 118 -13.46 3.01 -5.50
C ASN A 118 -12.66 3.38 -6.78
N GLY A 119 -11.97 2.44 -7.43
CA GLY A 119 -11.19 2.70 -8.65
C GLY A 119 -9.85 3.41 -8.45
N PHE A 120 -9.52 3.85 -7.23
CA PHE A 120 -8.23 4.46 -6.92
C PHE A 120 -7.09 3.43 -6.85
N ILE A 121 -5.89 3.86 -7.23
CA ILE A 121 -4.72 2.99 -7.24
C ILE A 121 -4.17 2.76 -5.82
N MET A 122 -3.97 1.49 -5.48
CA MET A 122 -3.27 1.04 -4.28
C MET A 122 -1.77 0.86 -4.52
N PHE A 123 -1.38 0.24 -5.63
CA PHE A 123 0.00 0.23 -6.11
C PHE A 123 0.07 0.19 -7.64
N HIS A 124 1.06 0.88 -8.19
CA HIS A 124 1.33 0.90 -9.63
C HIS A 124 2.83 1.24 -9.86
N PRO A 125 3.51 0.69 -10.90
CA PRO A 125 4.94 0.94 -11.12
C PRO A 125 5.31 2.43 -11.24
N GLN A 126 4.44 3.22 -11.88
CA GLN A 126 4.60 4.67 -12.00
C GLN A 126 4.20 5.44 -10.73
N LEU A 127 3.42 4.81 -9.84
CA LEU A 127 2.98 5.42 -8.58
C LEU A 127 4.04 5.26 -7.50
N ARG A 128 5.05 6.12 -7.54
CA ARG A 128 6.09 6.16 -6.51
C ARG A 128 5.66 7.02 -5.33
N PRO A 129 5.75 6.50 -4.09
CA PRO A 129 5.34 7.26 -2.90
C PRO A 129 6.25 8.44 -2.55
N ILE A 130 7.51 8.38 -2.98
CA ILE A 130 8.51 9.42 -2.78
C ILE A 130 8.90 9.90 -4.17
N ASP A 131 8.76 11.20 -4.40
CA ASP A 131 9.17 11.79 -5.66
C ASP A 131 10.72 11.79 -5.73
N PRO A 132 11.33 11.21 -6.78
CA PRO A 132 12.78 11.19 -6.94
C PRO A 132 13.42 12.58 -6.98
N LYS A 133 12.70 13.61 -7.45
CA LYS A 133 13.24 14.97 -7.59
C LYS A 133 13.22 15.72 -6.26
N THR A 134 12.06 15.77 -5.61
CA THR A 134 11.85 16.56 -4.40
C THR A 134 12.16 15.81 -3.11
N ARG A 135 12.34 14.47 -3.17
CA ARG A 135 12.51 13.56 -2.02
C ARG A 135 11.40 13.68 -0.96
N SER A 136 10.30 14.34 -1.30
CA SER A 136 9.13 14.52 -0.44
C SER A 136 8.09 13.45 -0.76
N HIS A 137 7.12 13.32 0.13
CA HIS A 137 5.96 12.46 -0.13
C HIS A 137 5.16 13.03 -1.30
N LYS A 138 4.81 12.16 -2.25
CA LYS A 138 3.92 12.55 -3.34
C LYS A 138 2.59 13.02 -2.75
N GLN A 139 2.26 14.28 -3.02
CA GLN A 139 0.94 14.83 -2.68
C GLN A 139 -0.12 14.00 -3.44
N ASN A 140 -1.23 13.68 -2.77
CA ASN A 140 -2.33 12.89 -3.32
C ASN A 140 -2.00 11.43 -3.69
N TYR A 141 -0.97 10.80 -3.10
CA TYR A 141 -0.67 9.38 -3.35
C TYR A 141 -1.89 8.45 -3.26
N ASN A 142 -2.81 8.73 -2.33
CA ASN A 142 -4.01 7.95 -2.08
C ASN A 142 -5.17 8.22 -3.04
N ASN A 143 -5.15 9.34 -3.76
CA ASN A 143 -6.27 9.78 -4.58
C ASN A 143 -5.84 9.87 -6.04
N MET A 144 -4.98 8.94 -6.46
CA MET A 144 -4.54 8.83 -7.85
C MET A 144 -5.46 7.85 -8.59
N ASP A 145 -5.96 8.29 -9.73
CA ASP A 145 -6.74 7.47 -10.65
C ASP A 145 -5.83 6.79 -11.71
N LEU A 146 -6.34 5.74 -12.36
CA LEU A 146 -5.63 5.04 -13.43
C LEU A 146 -5.42 5.92 -14.66
N LEU A 147 -6.44 6.67 -15.05
CA LEU A 147 -6.39 7.57 -16.20
C LEU A 147 -5.41 8.74 -16.02
N GLU A 148 -5.01 9.05 -14.78
CA GLU A 148 -3.99 10.05 -14.49
C GLU A 148 -2.56 9.53 -14.59
N LEU A 149 -2.36 8.21 -14.44
CA LEU A 149 -1.04 7.58 -14.48
C LEU A 149 -0.71 6.99 -15.84
N GLU A 150 -1.72 6.42 -16.50
CA GLU A 150 -1.59 5.75 -17.78
C GLU A 150 -2.23 6.56 -18.89
N VAL A 151 -1.70 6.41 -20.11
CA VAL A 151 -2.33 7.01 -21.28
C VAL A 151 -3.58 6.18 -21.60
N ALA A 152 -4.75 6.80 -21.52
CA ALA A 152 -6.01 6.19 -21.93
C ALA A 152 -5.92 5.76 -23.40
N GLN A 153 -5.83 4.46 -23.62
CA GLN A 153 -6.09 3.83 -24.91
C GLN A 153 -7.49 3.21 -24.82
N THR A 154 -8.14 2.88 -25.93
CA THR A 154 -9.38 2.10 -25.91
C THR A 154 -9.12 0.80 -25.14
N GLN A 155 -9.55 0.73 -23.88
CA GLN A 155 -9.16 -0.33 -22.95
C GLN A 155 -10.17 -1.47 -23.06
N GLN A 156 -9.73 -2.59 -23.63
CA GLN A 156 -10.48 -3.84 -23.54
C GLN A 156 -10.19 -4.45 -22.16
N ILE A 157 -11.15 -4.35 -21.23
CA ILE A 157 -11.01 -4.94 -19.90
C ILE A 157 -11.65 -6.32 -19.93
N ARG A 158 -10.86 -7.36 -19.70
CA ARG A 158 -11.39 -8.71 -19.45
C ARG A 158 -11.56 -8.89 -17.96
N LEU A 159 -12.80 -8.88 -17.49
CA LEU A 159 -13.11 -9.25 -16.12
C LEU A 159 -12.83 -10.74 -15.96
N SER A 160 -12.01 -11.11 -14.98
CA SER A 160 -11.64 -12.51 -14.76
C SER A 160 -12.80 -13.38 -14.28
N GLN A 161 -13.95 -12.78 -13.95
CA GLN A 161 -15.12 -13.48 -13.42
C GLN A 161 -15.90 -14.23 -14.50
N ASP A 162 -15.91 -13.75 -15.75
CA ASP A 162 -16.53 -14.45 -16.88
C ASP A 162 -15.58 -14.49 -18.08
N LYS A 163 -15.18 -15.70 -18.48
CA LYS A 163 -14.19 -15.93 -19.56
C LYS A 163 -14.70 -15.58 -20.96
N GLU A 164 -16.00 -15.32 -21.13
CA GLU A 164 -16.64 -15.20 -22.44
C GLU A 164 -17.14 -13.78 -22.78
N GLU A 165 -17.36 -12.89 -21.80
CA GLU A 165 -17.72 -11.50 -22.07
C GLU A 165 -16.47 -10.59 -22.05
N ILE A 166 -15.99 -10.27 -23.25
CA ILE A 166 -15.03 -9.18 -23.44
C ILE A 166 -15.85 -7.90 -23.49
N SER A 167 -15.93 -7.17 -22.38
CA SER A 167 -16.48 -5.82 -22.37
C SER A 167 -15.42 -4.84 -22.87
N ASP A 168 -15.63 -4.27 -24.06
CA ASP A 168 -14.86 -3.12 -24.52
C ASP A 168 -15.30 -1.90 -23.69
N LEU A 169 -14.39 -1.37 -22.86
CA LEU A 169 -14.69 -0.20 -22.05
C LEU A 169 -14.27 1.06 -22.80
N TYR A 170 -15.26 1.90 -23.11
CA TYR A 170 -15.02 3.22 -23.69
C TYR A 170 -15.17 4.27 -22.59
N CYS A 171 -14.07 4.58 -21.90
CA CYS A 171 -14.04 5.70 -20.96
C CYS A 171 -13.80 7.00 -21.74
N ASP A 172 -14.78 7.90 -21.73
CA ASP A 172 -14.65 9.22 -22.32
C ASP A 172 -13.62 10.08 -21.56
N GLN A 173 -12.88 10.92 -22.29
CA GLN A 173 -11.87 11.81 -21.70
C GLN A 173 -12.53 12.78 -20.70
N GLY A 174 -12.19 12.64 -19.41
CA GLY A 174 -12.71 13.47 -18.33
C GLY A 174 -13.60 12.74 -17.31
N THR A 175 -13.96 11.48 -17.57
CA THR A 175 -14.55 10.58 -16.55
C THR A 175 -13.44 9.90 -15.75
N THR A 176 -13.65 9.61 -14.47
CA THR A 176 -12.68 8.82 -13.69
C THR A 176 -12.79 7.33 -14.05
N PHE A 177 -11.71 6.57 -13.91
CA PHE A 177 -11.74 5.12 -14.13
C PHE A 177 -12.75 4.44 -13.20
N ALA A 178 -12.88 4.96 -11.98
CA ALA A 178 -13.85 4.53 -10.99
C ALA A 178 -15.30 4.60 -11.49
N GLU A 179 -15.68 5.74 -12.05
CA GLU A 179 -17.01 5.96 -12.66
C GLU A 179 -17.18 5.06 -13.89
N CYS A 180 -16.12 4.93 -14.71
CA CYS A 180 -16.16 4.11 -15.91
C CYS A 180 -16.40 2.62 -15.61
N ILE A 181 -15.76 2.06 -14.57
CA ILE A 181 -16.03 0.68 -14.11
C ILE A 181 -17.38 0.54 -13.41
N GLY A 182 -17.88 1.59 -12.73
CA GLY A 182 -19.19 1.58 -12.10
C GLY A 182 -20.29 1.12 -13.06
N HIS A 183 -20.24 1.62 -14.30
CA HIS A 183 -21.15 1.21 -15.36
C HIS A 183 -21.16 -0.30 -15.65
N ILE A 184 -20.02 -0.99 -15.56
CA ILE A 184 -19.96 -2.45 -15.75
C ILE A 184 -20.61 -3.18 -14.59
N ARG A 185 -20.33 -2.75 -13.36
CA ARG A 185 -20.83 -3.43 -12.15
C ARG A 185 -22.34 -3.37 -12.04
N ASP A 186 -22.97 -2.32 -12.59
CA ASP A 186 -24.42 -2.18 -12.64
C ASP A 186 -25.09 -3.17 -13.63
N PHE A 187 -24.34 -3.79 -14.54
CA PHE A 187 -24.86 -4.79 -15.50
C PHE A 187 -24.80 -6.24 -14.98
N VAL A 188 -24.17 -6.50 -13.83
CA VAL A 188 -24.07 -7.82 -13.17
C VAL A 188 -24.95 -7.86 -11.93
#